data_AF-A0A087THI2-F1
#
_entry.id   AF-A0A087THI2-F1
#
_cell.length_a   1.000
_cell.length_b   1.000
_cell.length_c   1.000
_cell.angle_alpha   90.00
_cell.angle_beta   90.00
_cell.angle_gamma   90.00
#
_symmetry.space_group_name_H-M   'P 1'
#
loop_
_entity.id
_entity.type
_entity.pdbx_description
1 polymer ?
#
loop_
_entity_poly.entity_id
_entity_poly.type
_entity_poly.pdbx_seq_one_letter_code
_entity_poly.pdbx_strand_id
1 'polypeptide(L)'
;MGYQEFRQGQETAVMRVLSGLSTLVVLPTGSGKSLCYQLPAYIYAKHYKRLSLVISPLVSLMEDQVAGLPQCLHAVCIHSGMSETQKAKSMQDIKDGLAHILLISPEAVISSFQHSGSFLSSNLP
;
A
#
# COMPACT_ATOMS: atom_id res chain seq x y z
N MET A 1 9.52 -11.25 -7.88
CA MET A 1 10.07 -10.50 -6.72
C MET A 1 11.54 -10.74 -6.46
N GLY A 2 12.20 -11.73 -7.08
CA GLY A 2 13.67 -11.89 -7.02
C GLY A 2 14.20 -12.56 -5.75
N TYR A 3 13.33 -12.92 -4.81
CA TYR A 3 13.68 -13.69 -3.61
C TYR A 3 13.54 -15.19 -3.87
N GLN A 4 14.53 -15.98 -3.47
CA GLN A 4 14.46 -17.45 -3.53
C GLN A 4 13.93 -18.08 -2.25
N GLU A 5 14.19 -17.44 -1.10
CA GLU A 5 13.81 -17.94 0.22
C GLU A 5 13.38 -16.79 1.13
N PHE A 6 12.57 -17.09 2.14
CA PHE A 6 12.25 -16.15 3.20
C PHE A 6 13.43 -15.99 4.17
N ARG A 7 13.67 -14.74 4.57
CA ARG A 7 14.52 -14.47 5.74
C ARG A 7 13.73 -14.72 7.02
N GLN A 8 14.46 -14.89 8.12
CA GLN A 8 13.88 -15.15 9.44
C GLN A 8 12.75 -14.17 9.77
N GLY A 9 11.59 -14.72 10.14
CA GLY A 9 10.40 -13.96 10.53
C GLY A 9 9.53 -13.43 9.39
N GLN A 10 10.02 -13.38 8.14
CA GLN A 10 9.21 -12.92 7.00
C GLN A 10 8.06 -13.89 6.70
N GLU A 11 8.36 -15.19 6.62
CA GLU A 11 7.35 -16.21 6.32
C GLU A 11 6.20 -16.17 7.32
N THR A 12 6.51 -16.19 8.62
CA THR A 12 5.51 -16.09 9.69
C THR A 12 4.66 -14.84 9.54
N ALA A 13 5.26 -13.68 9.26
CA ALA A 13 4.52 -12.43 9.07
C ALA A 13 3.58 -12.49 7.86
N VAL A 14 4.09 -12.94 6.70
CA VAL A 14 3.32 -13.08 5.46
C VAL A 14 2.15 -14.02 5.66
N MET A 15 2.38 -15.21 6.24
CA MET A 15 1.35 -16.22 6.43
C MET A 15 0.25 -15.75 7.39
N ARG A 16 0.60 -15.02 8.45
CA ARG A 16 -0.39 -14.40 9.33
C ARG A 16 -1.25 -13.38 8.59
N VAL A 17 -0.65 -12.49 7.80
CA VAL A 17 -1.38 -11.49 7.02
C VAL A 17 -2.30 -12.16 6.00
N LEU A 18 -1.83 -13.19 5.28
CA LEU A 18 -2.64 -13.96 4.34
C LEU A 18 -3.78 -14.72 5.01
N SER A 19 -3.64 -15.05 6.30
CA SER A 19 -4.69 -15.65 7.13
C SER A 19 -5.66 -14.62 7.71
N GLY A 20 -5.55 -13.34 7.32
CA GLY A 20 -6.39 -12.25 7.83
C GLY A 20 -6.07 -11.80 9.26
N LEU A 21 -4.90 -12.16 9.78
CA LEU A 21 -4.50 -11.83 11.15
C LEU A 21 -3.68 -10.54 11.20
N SER A 22 -4.11 -9.60 12.05
CA SER A 22 -3.32 -8.44 12.43
C SER A 22 -1.96 -8.87 12.99
N THR A 23 -0.89 -8.24 12.49
CA THR A 23 0.48 -8.66 12.76
C THR A 23 1.38 -7.44 12.95
N LEU A 24 2.08 -7.40 14.09
CA LEU A 24 3.18 -6.48 14.33
C LEU A 24 4.50 -7.17 13.98
N VAL A 25 5.30 -6.54 13.13
CA VAL A 25 6.58 -7.07 12.68
C VAL A 25 7.69 -6.10 13.07
N VAL A 26 8.64 -6.58 13.87
CA VAL A 26 9.85 -5.83 14.23
C VAL A 26 11.04 -6.53 13.61
N LEU A 27 11.59 -5.94 12.55
CA LEU A 27 12.77 -6.45 11.86
C LEU A 27 13.78 -5.32 11.65
N PRO A 28 15.09 -5.61 11.66
CA PRO A 28 16.13 -4.59 11.43
C PRO A 28 16.00 -3.96 10.03
N THR A 29 16.57 -2.78 9.81
CA THR A 29 16.66 -2.19 8.46
C THR A 29 17.43 -3.13 7.52
N GLY A 30 17.14 -3.08 6.22
CA GLY A 30 17.75 -3.99 5.24
C GLY A 30 17.28 -5.46 5.29
N SER A 31 16.52 -5.87 6.30
CA SER A 31 15.97 -7.23 6.43
C SER A 31 14.91 -7.59 5.39
N GLY A 32 14.42 -6.63 4.60
CA GLY A 32 13.37 -6.89 3.60
C GLY A 32 11.95 -6.84 4.20
N LYS A 33 11.71 -5.98 5.19
CA LYS A 33 10.38 -5.73 5.78
C LYS A 33 9.27 -5.50 4.74
N SER A 34 9.62 -4.87 3.61
CA SER A 34 8.66 -4.59 2.56
C SER A 34 8.02 -5.85 1.97
N LEU A 35 8.77 -6.96 1.90
CA LEU A 35 8.24 -8.23 1.42
C LEU A 35 7.02 -8.70 2.23
N CYS A 36 7.00 -8.39 3.54
CA CYS A 36 5.93 -8.79 4.46
C CYS A 36 4.57 -8.20 4.09
N TYR A 37 4.52 -7.08 3.36
CA TYR A 37 3.26 -6.53 2.83
C TYR A 37 3.15 -6.66 1.31
N GLN A 38 4.27 -6.63 0.57
CA GLN A 38 4.29 -6.69 -0.89
C GLN A 38 3.78 -8.03 -1.42
N LEU A 39 4.20 -9.15 -0.80
CA LEU A 39 3.79 -10.48 -1.24
C LEU A 39 2.29 -10.71 -0.96
N PRO A 40 1.75 -10.42 0.25
CA PRO A 40 0.31 -10.45 0.45
C PRO A 40 -0.46 -9.54 -0.51
N ALA A 41 0.02 -8.31 -0.75
CA ALA A 41 -0.65 -7.38 -1.67
C ALA A 41 -0.75 -7.94 -3.09
N TYR A 42 0.33 -8.55 -3.59
CA TYR A 42 0.34 -9.21 -4.90
C TYR A 42 -0.68 -10.34 -4.98
N ILE A 43 -0.70 -11.23 -3.98
CA ILE A 43 -1.63 -12.37 -3.91
C ILE A 43 -3.08 -11.87 -3.85
N TYR A 44 -3.36 -10.88 -2.99
CA TYR A 44 -4.70 -10.31 -2.86
C TYR A 44 -5.17 -9.60 -4.14
N ALA A 45 -4.29 -8.87 -4.82
CA ALA A 45 -4.61 -8.25 -6.09
C ALA A 45 -4.91 -9.30 -7.17
N LYS A 46 -4.06 -10.33 -7.30
CA LYS A 46 -4.18 -11.39 -8.32
C LYS A 46 -5.43 -12.26 -8.14
N HIS A 47 -5.73 -12.67 -6.92
CA HIS A 47 -6.80 -13.64 -6.67
C HIS A 47 -8.14 -13.00 -6.32
N TYR A 48 -8.13 -11.81 -5.73
CA TYR A 48 -9.33 -11.19 -5.16
C TYR A 48 -9.60 -9.78 -5.67
N LYS A 49 -8.79 -9.26 -6.62
CA LYS A 49 -8.88 -7.90 -7.16
C LYS A 49 -8.94 -6.83 -6.06
N ARG A 50 -8.11 -6.99 -5.02
CA ARG A 50 -8.02 -6.06 -3.89
C ARG A 50 -6.81 -5.14 -4.00
N LEU A 51 -6.99 -3.89 -3.57
CA LEU A 51 -5.93 -2.91 -3.38
C LEU A 51 -5.38 -3.03 -1.95
N SER A 52 -4.07 -2.98 -1.79
CA SER A 52 -3.42 -2.88 -0.47
C SER A 52 -3.00 -1.45 -0.16
N LEU A 53 -3.37 -0.94 1.01
CA LEU A 53 -3.00 0.39 1.46
C LEU A 53 -1.74 0.34 2.34
N VAL A 54 -0.72 1.12 2.00
CA VAL A 54 0.52 1.25 2.76
C VAL A 54 0.66 2.71 3.19
N ILE A 55 0.54 2.96 4.50
CA ILE A 55 0.72 4.30 5.06
C ILE A 55 2.20 4.48 5.42
N SER A 56 2.87 5.45 4.80
CA SER A 56 4.29 5.73 5.01
C SER A 56 4.53 7.21 5.34
N PRO A 57 5.35 7.54 6.34
CA PRO A 57 5.53 8.92 6.79
C PRO A 57 6.44 9.75 5.87
N LEU A 58 7.32 9.14 5.09
CA LEU A 58 8.34 9.85 4.33
C LEU A 58 8.06 9.76 2.82
N VAL A 59 7.84 10.90 2.17
CA VAL A 59 7.57 10.98 0.72
C VAL A 59 8.70 10.38 -0.10
N SER A 60 9.96 10.72 0.19
CA SER A 60 11.10 10.16 -0.54
C SER A 60 11.17 8.64 -0.42
N LEU A 61 10.83 8.07 0.74
CA LEU A 61 10.73 6.63 0.91
C LEU A 61 9.59 6.02 0.09
N MET A 62 8.48 6.75 -0.08
CA MET A 62 7.37 6.28 -0.93
C MET A 62 7.79 6.22 -2.39
N GLU A 63 8.46 7.25 -2.90
CA GLU A 63 8.97 7.31 -4.27
C GLU A 63 10.03 6.22 -4.53
N ASP A 64 10.99 6.06 -3.61
CA ASP A 64 12.00 5.00 -3.66
C ASP A 64 11.35 3.61 -3.67
N GLN A 65 10.29 3.41 -2.87
CA GLN A 65 9.56 2.15 -2.85
C GLN A 65 8.85 1.90 -4.17
N VAL A 66 8.15 2.89 -4.75
CA VAL A 66 7.50 2.75 -6.06
C VAL A 66 8.52 2.41 -7.15
N ALA A 67 9.66 3.10 -7.17
CA ALA A 67 10.73 2.87 -8.14
C ALA A 67 11.43 1.50 -7.98
N GLY A 68 11.57 1.04 -6.74
CA GLY A 68 12.22 -0.24 -6.39
C GLY A 68 11.29 -1.45 -6.39
N LEU A 69 10.06 -1.34 -6.89
CA LEU A 69 9.12 -2.45 -6.89
C LEU A 69 9.54 -3.57 -7.85
N PRO A 70 9.26 -4.84 -7.48
CA PRO A 70 9.31 -5.93 -8.44
C PRO A 70 8.42 -5.66 -9.65
N GLN A 71 8.87 -6.01 -10.86
CA GLN A 71 8.11 -5.82 -12.11
C GLN A 71 6.69 -6.43 -12.10
N CYS A 72 6.45 -7.45 -11.27
CA CYS A 72 5.13 -8.08 -11.12
C CYS A 72 4.16 -7.27 -10.25
N LEU A 73 4.63 -6.23 -9.58
CA LEU A 73 3.84 -5.34 -8.73
C LEU A 73 3.76 -3.96 -9.37
N HIS A 74 2.55 -3.41 -9.40
CA HIS A 74 2.33 -2.03 -9.73
C HIS A 74 1.83 -1.31 -8.48
N ALA A 75 2.46 -0.19 -8.13
CA ALA A 75 2.00 0.67 -7.07
C ALA A 75 1.95 2.11 -7.52
N VAL A 76 1.04 2.85 -6.91
CA VAL A 76 0.93 4.29 -7.04
C VAL A 76 1.11 4.93 -5.68
N CYS A 77 1.44 6.22 -5.66
CA CYS A 77 1.53 6.98 -4.43
C CYS A 77 0.56 8.17 -4.43
N ILE A 78 0.14 8.61 -3.24
CA ILE A 78 -0.60 9.86 -3.03
C ILE A 78 -0.02 10.57 -1.81
N HIS A 79 0.51 11.78 -2.00
CA HIS A 79 0.98 12.65 -0.92
C HIS A 79 0.73 14.14 -1.24
N SER A 80 0.97 15.01 -0.26
CA SER A 80 0.68 16.45 -0.35
C SER A 80 1.45 17.17 -1.46
N GLY A 81 2.68 16.75 -1.73
CA GLY A 81 3.57 17.34 -2.75
C GLY A 81 3.22 17.02 -4.20
N MET A 82 2.25 16.15 -4.48
CA MET A 82 1.84 15.83 -5.85
C MET A 82 0.88 16.88 -6.42
N SER A 83 1.00 17.15 -7.72
CA SER A 83 0.02 17.95 -8.46
C SER A 83 -1.34 17.24 -8.53
N GLU A 84 -2.40 18.00 -8.80
CA GLU A 84 -3.74 17.44 -9.02
C GLU A 84 -3.77 16.44 -10.19
N THR A 85 -3.03 16.72 -11.26
CA THR A 85 -2.93 15.83 -12.42
C THR A 85 -2.27 14.49 -12.07
N GLN A 86 -1.21 14.51 -11.26
CA GLN A 86 -0.56 13.28 -10.77
C GLN A 86 -1.50 12.48 -9.88
N LYS A 87 -2.18 13.13 -8.93
CA LYS A 87 -3.17 12.48 -8.05
C LYS A 87 -4.33 11.87 -8.85
N ALA A 88 -4.84 12.59 -9.85
CA ALA A 88 -5.89 12.12 -10.73
C ALA A 88 -5.45 10.88 -11.52
N LYS A 89 -4.21 10.86 -12.03
CA LYS A 89 -3.66 9.69 -12.72
C LYS A 89 -3.54 8.47 -11.80
N SER A 90 -2.99 8.65 -10.59
CA SER A 90 -2.91 7.56 -9.60
C SER A 90 -4.30 7.03 -9.22
N MET A 91 -5.28 7.91 -9.07
CA MET A 91 -6.67 7.53 -8.79
C MET A 91 -7.30 6.78 -9.98
N GLN A 92 -6.99 7.18 -11.20
CA GLN A 92 -7.47 6.49 -12.40
C GLN A 92 -6.89 5.07 -12.48
N ASP A 93 -5.58 4.90 -12.24
CA ASP A 93 -4.93 3.58 -12.24
C ASP A 93 -5.50 2.65 -11.16
N ILE A 94 -5.93 3.21 -10.02
CA ILE A 94 -6.66 2.46 -8.99
C ILE A 94 -8.05 2.03 -9.49
N LYS A 95 -8.82 2.95 -10.08
CA LYS A 95 -10.16 2.67 -10.61
C LYS A 95 -10.15 1.62 -11.72
N ASP A 96 -9.12 1.65 -12.56
CA ASP A 96 -8.93 0.70 -13.65
C ASP A 96 -8.41 -0.67 -13.16
N GLY A 97 -8.14 -0.82 -11.86
CA GLY A 97 -7.64 -2.06 -11.27
C GLY A 97 -6.19 -2.37 -11.65
N LEU A 98 -5.44 -1.36 -12.11
CA LEU A 98 -4.04 -1.50 -12.51
C LEU A 98 -3.09 -1.44 -11.30
N ALA A 99 -3.49 -0.78 -10.20
CA ALA A 99 -2.67 -0.68 -8.99
C ALA A 99 -2.92 -1.83 -8.01
N HIS A 100 -1.84 -2.46 -7.53
CA HIS A 100 -1.89 -3.47 -6.46
C HIS A 100 -1.69 -2.85 -5.08
N ILE A 101 -0.87 -1.79 -5.00
CA ILE A 101 -0.54 -1.09 -3.76
C ILE A 101 -0.77 0.42 -3.96
N LEU A 102 -1.38 1.06 -2.96
CA LEU A 102 -1.40 2.51 -2.80
C LEU A 102 -0.51 2.87 -1.61
N LEU A 103 0.59 3.58 -1.88
CA LEU A 103 1.35 4.24 -0.83
C LEU A 103 0.73 5.61 -0.57
N ILE A 104 0.41 5.92 0.69
CA ILE A 104 -0.22 7.19 1.03
C ILE A 104 0.43 7.82 2.27
N SER A 105 0.58 9.13 2.27
CA SER A 105 1.06 9.84 3.46
C SER A 105 -0.06 9.96 4.51
N PRO A 106 0.26 9.99 5.81
CA PRO A 106 -0.74 10.14 6.87
C PRO A 106 -1.64 11.37 6.68
N GLU A 107 -1.08 12.49 6.23
CA GLU A 107 -1.82 13.74 6.00
C GLU A 107 -2.80 13.61 4.83
N ALA A 108 -2.39 12.91 3.77
CA ALA A 108 -3.26 12.65 2.62
C ALA A 108 -4.43 11.72 2.97
N VAL A 109 -4.21 10.75 3.87
CA VAL A 109 -5.27 9.91 4.44
C VAL A 109 -6.30 10.78 5.16
N ILE A 110 -5.84 11.63 6.09
CA ILE A 110 -6.73 12.49 6.90
C ILE A 110 -7.52 13.48 6.04
N SER A 111 -6.85 14.14 5.08
CA SER A 111 -7.50 15.08 4.17
C SER A 111 -8.61 14.42 3.35
N SER A 112 -8.39 13.19 2.88
CA SER A 112 -9.38 12.39 2.15
C SER A 112 -10.60 12.03 3.02
N PHE A 113 -10.38 11.73 4.31
CA PHE A 113 -11.47 11.49 5.27
C PHE A 113 -12.29 12.76 5.55
N GLN A 114 -11.66 13.93 5.63
CA GLN A 114 -12.39 15.20 5.84
C GLN A 114 -13.29 15.55 4.66
N HIS A 115 -12.85 15.30 3.42
CA HIS A 115 -13.69 15.49 2.24
C HIS A 115 -14.83 14.46 2.16
N SER A 116 -14.61 13.24 2.66
CA SER A 116 -15.64 12.19 2.73
C SER A 116 -16.61 12.37 3.92
N GLY A 117 -16.22 13.14 4.95
CA GLY A 117 -17.01 13.40 6.15
C GLY A 117 -18.31 14.18 5.91
N SER A 118 -18.43 14.85 4.76
CA SER A 118 -19.70 15.47 4.30
C SER A 118 -20.77 14.42 3.92
N PHE A 119 -20.35 13.21 3.55
CA PHE A 119 -21.29 12.11 3.24
C PHE A 119 -21.83 11.38 4.48
N LEU A 120 -21.09 11.41 5.60
CA LEU A 120 -21.50 10.71 6.84
C LEU A 120 -22.40 11.57 7.75
N SER A 121 -22.43 12.89 7.56
CA SER A 121 -23.32 13.79 8.32
C SER A 121 -24.73 13.92 7.73
N SER A 122 -25.00 13.38 6.54
CA SER A 122 -26.30 13.49 5.85
C SER A 122 -27.13 12.20 5.83
N ASN A 123 -26.63 11.09 6.41
CA ASN A 123 -27.35 9.81 6.48
C ASN A 123 -27.16 9.10 7.82
N LEU A 124 -27.42 9.80 8.92
CA LEU A 124 -27.83 9.14 10.17
C LEU A 124 -29.36 9.31 10.31
N PRO A 125 -30.11 8.22 10.59
CA PRO A 125 -31.53 8.32 10.94
C PRO A 125 -31.74 9.10 12.24
#